data_AF-A0A844TX68-F1
#
_entry.id   AF-A0A844TX68-F1
#
_cell.length_a   1.000
_cell.length_b   1.000
_cell.length_c   1.000
_cell.angle_alpha   90.00
_cell.angle_beta   90.00
_cell.angle_gamma   90.00
#
_symmetry.space_group_name_H-M   'P 1'
#
loop_
_entity.id
_entity.type
_entity.pdbx_description
1 polymer ?
#
loop_
_entity_poly.entity_id
_entity_poly.type
_entity_poly.pdbx_seq_one_letter_code
_entity_poly.pdbx_strand_id
1 'polypeptide(L)'
;MKYVVARVDTVKERIEKRKAEIAARQELHQMNKTQVQDQKNKTSRIRDTKKLNETTVHVVDGKFYTFDEVVAFLETTNGTKNMKIYNAEDAKKVFNYTGNKKVFEYSLKTDEDVENEKQIRQITREYKEKMRKNKLRESSFVGLYVLDGTPVSYEQMMQVKPVDIKSVSILKKQEAVEKYGVEGENGAMEIKVK
;
A
#
# COMPACT_ATOMS: atom_id res chain seq x y z
N MET A 1 -7.12 -41.27 -51.05
CA MET A 1 -7.05 -40.62 -49.71
C MET A 1 -7.65 -39.20 -49.73
N LYS A 2 -8.98 -39.05 -49.83
CA LYS A 2 -9.65 -37.72 -49.75
C LYS A 2 -10.93 -37.67 -48.88
N TYR A 3 -11.36 -38.77 -48.29
CA TYR A 3 -12.65 -38.85 -47.56
C TYR A 3 -12.59 -38.73 -46.03
N VAL A 4 -11.39 -38.71 -45.42
CA VAL A 4 -11.26 -38.66 -43.94
C VAL A 4 -11.16 -37.23 -43.40
N VAL A 5 -10.74 -36.25 -44.22
CA VAL A 5 -10.46 -34.87 -43.77
C VAL A 5 -11.75 -34.07 -43.55
N ALA A 6 -12.72 -34.13 -44.47
CA ALA A 6 -13.95 -33.32 -44.41
C ALA A 6 -14.89 -33.63 -43.22
N ARG A 7 -14.81 -34.84 -42.64
CA ARG A 7 -15.66 -35.25 -41.50
C ARG A 7 -15.08 -34.82 -40.14
N VAL A 8 -13.78 -34.54 -40.09
CA VAL A 8 -13.09 -34.05 -38.89
C VAL A 8 -13.27 -32.54 -38.75
N ASP A 9 -13.32 -31.80 -39.86
CA ASP A 9 -13.48 -30.34 -39.88
C ASP A 9 -14.88 -29.91 -39.37
N THR A 10 -15.94 -30.61 -39.78
CA THR A 10 -17.32 -30.33 -39.31
C THR A 10 -17.56 -30.67 -37.84
N VAL A 11 -16.83 -31.65 -37.27
CA VAL A 11 -16.91 -31.98 -35.84
C VAL A 11 -16.15 -30.95 -35.00
N LYS A 12 -14.97 -30.50 -35.46
CA LYS A 12 -14.22 -29.42 -34.81
C LYS A 12 -15.05 -28.13 -34.78
N GLU A 13 -15.69 -27.75 -35.88
CA GLU A 13 -16.58 -26.58 -35.94
C GLU A 13 -17.75 -26.68 -34.96
N ARG A 14 -18.38 -27.85 -34.84
CA ARG A 14 -19.47 -28.06 -33.87
C ARG A 14 -18.98 -28.00 -32.42
N ILE A 15 -17.78 -28.50 -32.13
CA ILE A 15 -17.15 -28.41 -30.81
C ILE A 15 -16.84 -26.95 -30.46
N GLU A 16 -16.24 -26.19 -31.39
CA GLU A 16 -15.94 -24.78 -31.17
C GLU A 16 -17.20 -23.94 -31.01
N LYS A 17 -18.25 -24.20 -31.81
CA LYS A 17 -19.56 -23.57 -31.62
C LYS A 17 -20.16 -23.89 -30.25
N ARG A 18 -20.08 -25.15 -29.80
CA ARG A 18 -20.60 -25.57 -28.49
C ARG A 18 -19.80 -24.94 -27.34
N LYS A 19 -18.48 -24.81 -27.49
CA LYS A 19 -17.63 -24.10 -26.53
C LYS A 19 -18.00 -22.63 -26.44
N ALA A 20 -18.22 -21.96 -27.58
CA ALA A 20 -18.67 -20.57 -27.63
C ALA A 20 -20.05 -20.39 -26.97
N GLU A 21 -21.01 -21.30 -27.21
CA GLU A 21 -22.32 -21.29 -26.55
C GLU A 21 -22.20 -21.45 -25.02
N ILE A 22 -21.32 -22.34 -24.55
CA ILE A 22 -21.09 -22.55 -23.12
C ILE A 22 -20.43 -21.31 -22.49
N ALA A 23 -19.45 -20.72 -23.16
CA ALA A 23 -18.79 -19.48 -22.72
C ALA A 23 -19.80 -18.32 -22.61
N ALA A 24 -20.62 -18.10 -23.65
CA ALA A 24 -21.65 -17.07 -23.63
C ALA A 24 -22.68 -17.28 -22.51
N ARG A 25 -23.07 -18.53 -22.23
CA ARG A 25 -23.97 -18.87 -21.12
C ARG A 25 -23.33 -18.62 -19.75
N GLN A 26 -22.03 -18.87 -19.62
CA GLN A 26 -21.28 -18.57 -18.40
C GLN A 26 -21.15 -17.06 -18.19
N GLU A 27 -20.85 -16.28 -19.22
CA GLU A 27 -20.80 -14.82 -19.16
C GLU A 27 -22.16 -14.22 -18.77
N LEU A 28 -23.25 -14.65 -19.40
CA LEU A 28 -24.61 -14.22 -19.03
C LEU A 28 -24.95 -14.52 -17.57
N HIS A 29 -24.54 -15.70 -17.08
CA HIS A 29 -24.74 -16.08 -15.68
C HIS A 29 -23.92 -15.20 -14.72
N GLN A 30 -22.70 -14.83 -15.10
CA GLN A 30 -21.88 -13.90 -14.31
C GLN A 30 -22.46 -12.49 -14.32
N MET A 31 -22.89 -11.98 -15.47
CA MET A 31 -23.55 -10.67 -15.59
C MET A 31 -24.80 -10.59 -14.70
N ASN A 32 -25.64 -11.63 -14.72
CA ASN A 32 -26.83 -11.69 -13.87
C ASN A 32 -26.49 -11.77 -12.38
N LYS A 33 -25.44 -12.52 -11.99
CA LYS A 33 -24.95 -12.54 -10.61
C LYS A 33 -24.47 -11.17 -10.14
N THR A 34 -23.71 -10.47 -10.97
CA THR A 34 -23.23 -9.11 -10.68
C THR A 34 -24.39 -8.15 -10.53
N GLN A 35 -25.37 -8.15 -11.44
CA GLN A 35 -26.56 -7.29 -11.33
C GLN A 35 -27.38 -7.55 -10.05
N VAL A 36 -27.60 -8.81 -9.69
CA VAL A 36 -28.30 -9.16 -8.45
C VAL A 36 -27.49 -8.73 -7.22
N GLN A 37 -26.17 -8.85 -7.26
CA GLN A 37 -25.29 -8.38 -6.18
C GLN A 37 -25.32 -6.86 -6.06
N ASP A 38 -25.30 -6.14 -7.18
CA ASP A 38 -25.38 -4.68 -7.22
C ASP A 38 -26.72 -4.18 -6.68
N GLN A 39 -27.82 -4.85 -7.03
CA GLN A 39 -29.14 -4.55 -6.47
C GLN A 39 -29.19 -4.78 -4.96
N LYS A 40 -28.66 -5.92 -4.46
CA LYS A 40 -28.57 -6.20 -3.02
C LYS A 40 -27.72 -5.15 -2.30
N ASN A 41 -26.59 -4.76 -2.87
CA ASN A 41 -25.71 -3.71 -2.34
C ASN A 41 -26.44 -2.36 -2.27
N LYS A 42 -27.21 -2.00 -3.31
CA LYS A 42 -28.02 -0.78 -3.36
C LYS A 42 -29.09 -0.77 -2.25
N THR A 43 -29.83 -1.86 -2.07
CA THR A 43 -30.85 -1.96 -1.01
C THR A 43 -30.24 -1.93 0.39
N SER A 44 -29.08 -2.57 0.60
CA SER A 44 -28.35 -2.48 1.88
C SER A 44 -27.94 -1.05 2.18
N ARG A 45 -27.31 -0.36 1.21
CA ARG A 45 -26.91 1.04 1.36
C ARG A 45 -28.08 1.95 1.75
N ILE A 46 -29.25 1.79 1.11
CA ILE A 46 -30.45 2.57 1.44
C ILE A 46 -30.93 2.32 2.89
N ARG A 47 -30.84 1.07 3.36
CA ARG A 47 -31.20 0.74 4.75
C ARG A 47 -30.22 1.35 5.75
N ASP A 48 -28.93 1.29 5.43
CA ASP A 48 -27.88 1.85 6.26
C ASP A 48 -27.94 3.38 6.29
N THR A 49 -28.18 4.04 5.15
CA THR A 49 -28.34 5.51 5.06
C THR A 49 -29.54 6.00 5.86
N LYS A 50 -30.69 5.30 5.78
CA LYS A 50 -31.88 5.62 6.57
C LYS A 50 -31.61 5.54 8.07
N LYS A 51 -30.96 4.47 8.53
CA LYS A 51 -30.59 4.28 9.94
C LYS A 51 -29.61 5.35 10.44
N LEU A 52 -28.65 5.76 9.59
CA LEU A 52 -27.71 6.84 9.90
C LEU A 52 -28.46 8.18 10.02
N ASN A 53 -29.29 8.55 9.05
CA ASN A 53 -30.11 9.77 9.12
C ASN A 53 -31.03 9.83 10.37
N GLU A 54 -31.52 8.68 10.84
CA GLU A 54 -32.31 8.60 12.07
C GLU A 54 -31.49 8.80 13.35
N THR A 55 -30.20 8.49 13.34
CA THR A 55 -29.34 8.47 14.56
C THR A 55 -28.25 9.55 14.59
N THR A 56 -27.93 10.14 13.45
CA THR A 56 -26.87 11.14 13.30
C THR A 56 -27.34 12.36 12.50
N VAL A 57 -26.63 13.46 12.69
CA VAL A 57 -26.73 14.67 11.88
C VAL A 57 -25.36 14.95 11.29
N HIS A 58 -25.32 15.38 10.03
CA HIS A 58 -24.07 15.59 9.32
C HIS A 58 -23.86 17.08 9.07
N VAL A 59 -22.63 17.52 9.27
CA VAL A 59 -22.18 18.89 9.04
C VAL A 59 -21.01 18.85 8.06
N VAL A 60 -21.04 19.68 7.04
CA VAL A 60 -19.91 19.88 6.13
C VAL A 60 -19.61 21.37 6.10
N ASP A 61 -18.38 21.73 6.43
CA ASP A 61 -17.92 23.13 6.49
C ASP A 61 -18.90 24.07 7.24
N GLY A 62 -19.40 23.61 8.39
CA GLY A 62 -20.30 24.36 9.27
C GLY A 62 -21.78 24.38 8.88
N LYS A 63 -22.16 23.73 7.76
CA LYS A 63 -23.56 23.63 7.31
C LYS A 63 -24.12 22.23 7.49
N PHE A 64 -25.39 22.15 7.86
CA PHE A 64 -26.08 20.87 8.09
C PHE A 64 -26.58 20.26 6.79
N TYR A 65 -26.39 18.94 6.66
CA TYR A 65 -26.78 18.14 5.50
C TYR A 65 -27.39 16.81 5.92
N THR A 66 -28.18 16.23 5.03
CA THR A 66 -28.58 14.82 5.09
C THR A 66 -27.39 13.92 4.78
N PHE A 67 -27.41 12.66 5.25
CA PHE A 67 -26.36 11.72 4.92
C PHE A 67 -26.23 11.49 3.40
N ASP A 68 -27.35 11.52 2.67
CA ASP A 68 -27.33 11.34 1.21
C ASP A 68 -26.61 12.50 0.50
N GLU A 69 -26.81 13.74 0.95
CA GLU A 69 -26.06 14.91 0.45
C GLU A 69 -24.57 14.81 0.80
N VAL A 70 -24.23 14.34 2.01
CA VAL A 70 -22.83 14.11 2.38
C VAL A 70 -22.20 13.01 1.53
N VAL A 71 -22.90 11.90 1.28
CA VAL A 71 -22.42 10.85 0.37
C VAL A 71 -22.16 11.43 -1.03
N ALA A 72 -23.07 12.27 -1.54
CA ALA A 72 -22.86 12.94 -2.83
C ALA A 72 -21.61 13.83 -2.83
N PHE A 73 -21.34 14.58 -1.75
CA PHE A 73 -20.08 15.32 -1.61
C PHE A 73 -18.87 14.39 -1.57
N LEU A 74 -18.93 13.28 -0.84
CA LEU A 74 -17.81 12.34 -0.77
C LEU A 74 -17.52 11.65 -2.10
N GLU A 75 -18.52 11.44 -2.94
CA GLU A 75 -18.37 10.88 -4.29
C GLU A 75 -17.86 11.91 -5.32
N THR A 76 -18.17 13.21 -5.12
CA THR A 76 -17.83 14.28 -6.07
C THR A 76 -16.60 15.09 -5.70
N THR A 77 -16.16 15.02 -4.45
CA THR A 77 -14.96 15.74 -3.97
C THR A 77 -13.74 14.83 -3.93
N ASN A 78 -12.59 15.44 -3.66
CA ASN A 78 -11.31 14.75 -3.47
C ASN A 78 -11.24 13.90 -2.18
N GLY A 79 -12.38 13.64 -1.55
CA GLY A 79 -12.53 12.89 -0.31
C GLY A 79 -12.48 13.77 0.94
N THR A 80 -12.52 13.12 2.09
CA THR A 80 -12.52 13.78 3.41
C THR A 80 -11.09 14.07 3.88
N LYS A 81 -10.85 15.30 4.33
CA LYS A 81 -9.62 15.70 5.03
C LYS A 81 -9.63 15.26 6.48
N ASN A 82 -10.73 15.52 7.18
CA ASN A 82 -10.92 15.10 8.56
C ASN A 82 -12.42 14.89 8.87
N MET A 83 -12.69 14.12 9.92
CA MET A 83 -14.02 13.94 10.46
C MET A 83 -13.97 14.08 11.99
N LYS A 84 -14.88 14.88 12.55
CA LYS A 84 -15.06 15.05 13.99
C LYS A 84 -16.46 14.59 14.39
N ILE A 85 -16.56 14.02 15.59
CA ILE A 85 -17.83 13.52 16.13
C ILE A 85 -18.11 14.26 17.43
N TYR A 86 -19.30 14.84 17.52
CA TYR A 86 -19.77 15.56 18.69
C TYR A 86 -20.98 14.84 19.29
N ASN A 87 -21.03 14.77 20.62
CA ASN A 87 -22.28 14.46 21.32
C ASN A 87 -23.24 15.66 21.21
N ALA A 88 -24.49 15.50 21.65
CA ALA A 88 -25.49 16.57 21.55
C ALA A 88 -25.13 17.83 22.35
N GLU A 89 -24.52 17.70 23.53
CA GLU A 89 -24.14 18.84 24.38
C GLU A 89 -23.03 19.68 23.76
N ASP A 90 -22.02 19.04 23.19
CA ASP A 90 -20.90 19.72 22.54
C ASP A 90 -21.33 20.28 21.18
N ALA A 91 -22.18 19.56 20.44
CA ALA A 91 -22.76 20.07 19.21
C ALA A 91 -23.62 21.33 19.45
N LYS A 92 -24.32 21.42 20.60
CA LYS A 92 -25.04 22.64 20.99
C LYS A 92 -24.11 23.83 21.15
N LYS A 93 -22.92 23.64 21.72
CA LYS A 93 -21.93 24.72 21.91
C LYS A 93 -21.29 25.15 20.59
N VAL A 94 -20.96 24.19 19.73
CA VAL A 94 -20.18 24.43 18.50
C VAL A 94 -21.06 24.92 17.35
N PHE A 95 -22.25 24.32 17.17
CA PHE A 95 -23.12 24.57 16.01
C PHE A 95 -24.48 25.18 16.37
N ASN A 96 -24.71 25.54 17.64
CA ASN A 96 -26.03 25.91 18.16
C ASN A 96 -27.10 24.83 17.87
N TYR A 97 -26.68 23.57 17.83
CA TYR A 97 -27.56 22.42 17.56
C TYR A 97 -28.51 22.16 18.73
N THR A 98 -29.81 22.07 18.46
CA THR A 98 -30.85 21.89 19.49
C THR A 98 -31.39 20.47 19.57
N GLY A 99 -30.95 19.56 18.69
CA GLY A 99 -31.38 18.17 18.72
C GLY A 99 -30.58 17.31 19.70
N ASN A 100 -30.93 16.04 19.76
CA ASN A 100 -30.37 15.05 20.68
C ASN A 100 -29.48 14.00 20.00
N LYS A 101 -29.24 14.14 18.70
CA LYS A 101 -28.41 13.20 17.92
C LYS A 101 -26.93 13.54 18.02
N LYS A 102 -26.07 12.59 17.67
CA LYS A 102 -24.64 12.87 17.45
C LYS A 102 -24.46 13.67 16.16
N VAL A 103 -23.48 14.58 16.16
CA VAL A 103 -23.14 15.39 14.98
C VAL A 103 -21.81 14.95 14.42
N PHE A 104 -21.77 14.64 13.13
CA PHE A 104 -20.57 14.26 12.38
C PHE A 104 -20.19 15.44 11.49
N GLU A 105 -19.10 16.11 11.81
CA GLU A 105 -18.53 17.19 11.01
C GLU A 105 -17.47 16.64 10.07
N TYR A 106 -17.61 16.90 8.78
CA TYR A 106 -16.63 16.56 7.75
C TYR A 106 -15.97 17.85 7.27
N SER A 107 -14.63 17.84 7.19
CA SER A 107 -13.89 18.78 6.35
C SER A 107 -13.49 18.05 5.08
N LEU A 108 -13.83 18.61 3.92
CA LEU A 108 -13.47 18.04 2.63
C LEU A 108 -12.04 18.45 2.25
N LYS A 109 -11.37 17.65 1.41
CA LYS A 109 -10.06 18.01 0.87
C LYS A 109 -10.21 19.10 -0.20
N THR A 110 -9.33 20.08 -0.14
CA THR A 110 -9.15 21.05 -1.24
C THR A 110 -8.26 20.45 -2.33
N ASP A 111 -8.22 21.08 -3.50
CA ASP A 111 -7.25 20.72 -4.55
C ASP A 111 -5.79 20.90 -4.07
N GLU A 112 -5.56 21.90 -3.21
CA GLU A 112 -4.25 22.12 -2.58
C GLU A 112 -3.84 20.95 -1.67
N ASP A 113 -4.76 20.43 -0.86
CA ASP A 113 -4.50 19.26 -0.01
C ASP A 113 -4.10 18.04 -0.85
N VAL A 114 -4.78 17.82 -1.98
CA VAL A 114 -4.46 16.73 -2.91
C VAL A 114 -3.07 16.89 -3.51
N GLU A 115 -2.73 18.12 -3.91
CA GLU A 115 -1.43 18.40 -4.50
C GLU A 115 -0.29 18.25 -3.48
N ASN A 116 -0.49 18.73 -2.26
CA ASN A 116 0.43 18.52 -1.15
C ASN A 116 0.67 17.03 -0.87
N GLU A 117 -0.39 16.22 -0.86
CA GLU A 117 -0.25 14.77 -0.69
C GLU A 117 0.51 14.11 -1.85
N LYS A 118 0.32 14.56 -3.11
CA LYS A 118 1.10 14.07 -4.25
C LYS A 118 2.58 14.39 -4.10
N GLN A 119 2.91 15.62 -3.70
CA GLN A 119 4.30 16.03 -3.46
C GLN A 119 4.94 15.18 -2.35
N ILE A 120 4.25 14.97 -1.22
CA ILE A 120 4.74 14.10 -0.13
C ILE A 120 4.96 12.66 -0.63
N ARG A 121 4.02 12.11 -1.41
CA ARG A 121 4.17 10.77 -1.99
C ARG A 121 5.39 10.68 -2.90
N GLN A 122 5.61 11.69 -3.74
CA GLN A 122 6.76 11.75 -4.64
C GLN A 122 8.08 11.84 -3.87
N ILE A 123 8.20 12.74 -2.90
CA ILE A 123 9.37 12.86 -2.03
C ILE A 123 9.65 11.54 -1.29
N THR A 124 8.61 10.91 -0.75
CA THR A 124 8.74 9.61 -0.06
C THR A 124 9.25 8.52 -1.00
N ARG A 125 8.74 8.49 -2.25
CA ARG A 125 9.20 7.56 -3.29
C ARG A 125 10.67 7.80 -3.62
N GLU A 126 11.06 9.04 -3.84
CA GLU A 126 12.45 9.42 -4.12
C GLU A 126 13.40 9.05 -2.99
N TYR A 127 13.00 9.31 -1.74
CA TYR A 127 13.76 8.89 -0.56
C TYR A 127 13.92 7.36 -0.52
N LYS A 128 12.83 6.60 -0.68
CA LYS A 128 12.88 5.13 -0.70
C LYS A 128 13.79 4.61 -1.82
N GLU A 129 13.75 5.20 -3.01
CA GLU A 129 14.62 4.83 -4.12
C GLU A 129 16.09 5.17 -3.85
N LYS A 130 16.38 6.32 -3.24
CA LYS A 130 17.74 6.66 -2.77
C LYS A 130 18.23 5.63 -1.74
N MET A 131 17.39 5.26 -0.77
CA MET A 131 17.74 4.25 0.24
C MET A 131 17.94 2.87 -0.38
N ARG A 132 17.13 2.47 -1.38
CA ARG A 132 17.35 1.23 -2.14
C ARG A 132 18.66 1.25 -2.93
N LYS A 133 18.96 2.35 -3.61
CA LYS A 133 20.23 2.53 -4.33
C LYS A 133 21.43 2.53 -3.38
N ASN A 134 21.31 3.13 -2.21
CA ASN A 134 22.34 3.07 -1.18
C ASN A 134 22.51 1.66 -0.62
N LYS A 135 21.42 0.94 -0.35
CA LYS A 135 21.46 -0.46 0.07
C LYS A 135 22.08 -1.39 -0.98
N LEU A 136 21.88 -1.11 -2.27
CA LEU A 136 22.54 -1.82 -3.37
C LEU A 136 24.04 -1.51 -3.45
N ARG A 137 24.48 -0.32 -3.04
CA ARG A 137 25.90 0.05 -2.90
C ARG A 137 26.58 -0.55 -1.67
N GLU A 138 25.82 -1.02 -0.69
CA GLU A 138 26.32 -1.58 0.57
C GLU A 138 26.64 -3.09 0.53
N SER A 139 26.42 -3.78 -0.59
CA SER A 139 26.54 -5.25 -0.66
C SER A 139 27.93 -5.80 -1.01
N SER A 140 28.96 -4.98 -1.11
CA SER A 140 30.33 -5.48 -1.18
C SER A 140 31.27 -4.48 -0.53
N PHE A 141 31.44 -4.57 0.79
CA PHE A 141 32.67 -4.06 1.37
C PHE A 141 33.83 -4.80 0.68
N VAL A 142 34.63 -4.07 -0.09
CA VAL A 142 35.77 -4.58 -0.89
C VAL A 142 37.09 -4.52 -0.11
N GLY A 143 37.01 -4.17 1.18
CA GLY A 143 38.17 -4.12 2.07
C GLY A 143 38.45 -5.46 2.76
N LEU A 144 39.49 -5.46 3.59
CA LEU A 144 39.92 -6.62 4.37
C LEU A 144 38.98 -6.90 5.54
N TYR A 145 38.52 -8.14 5.70
CA TYR A 145 37.79 -8.56 6.91
C TYR A 145 38.77 -9.13 7.93
N VAL A 146 38.65 -8.72 9.19
CA VAL A 146 39.54 -9.15 10.27
C VAL A 146 38.71 -9.57 11.48
N LEU A 147 38.90 -10.80 11.94
CA LEU A 147 38.24 -11.37 13.11
C LEU A 147 39.29 -11.61 14.21
N ASP A 148 39.11 -10.95 15.36
CA ASP A 148 40.05 -10.97 16.50
C ASP A 148 41.51 -10.73 16.11
N GLY A 149 41.73 -9.80 15.18
CA GLY A 149 43.06 -9.45 14.67
C GLY A 149 43.59 -10.35 13.56
N THR A 150 42.87 -11.41 13.18
CA THR A 150 43.27 -12.32 12.10
C THR A 150 42.45 -12.02 10.82
N PRO A 151 43.09 -11.78 9.66
CA PRO A 151 42.38 -11.67 8.39
C PRO A 151 41.56 -12.92 8.06
N VAL A 152 40.32 -12.73 7.61
CA VAL A 152 39.39 -13.82 7.28
C VAL A 152 38.69 -13.57 5.94
N SER A 153 38.19 -14.64 5.32
CA SER A 153 37.32 -14.51 4.15
C SER A 153 35.95 -13.93 4.52
N TYR A 154 35.26 -13.38 3.52
CA TYR A 154 33.87 -12.94 3.68
C TYR A 154 32.94 -14.06 4.16
N GLU A 155 33.13 -15.28 3.67
CA GLU A 155 32.33 -16.44 4.06
C GLU A 155 32.51 -16.80 5.53
N GLN A 156 33.75 -16.77 6.04
CA GLN A 156 34.05 -16.98 7.45
C GLN A 156 33.50 -15.85 8.32
N MET A 157 33.59 -14.60 7.86
CA MET A 157 33.00 -13.45 8.55
C MET A 157 31.48 -13.60 8.68
N MET A 158 30.79 -14.02 7.61
CA MET A 158 29.34 -14.21 7.61
C MET A 158 28.84 -15.31 8.55
N GLN A 159 29.72 -16.20 9.00
CA GLN A 159 29.38 -17.25 9.99
C GLN A 159 29.37 -16.71 11.43
N VAL A 160 29.94 -15.53 11.69
CA VAL A 160 29.94 -14.91 13.02
C VAL A 160 28.52 -14.48 13.37
N LYS A 161 27.99 -15.00 14.48
CA LYS A 161 26.64 -14.64 14.93
C LYS A 161 26.66 -13.25 15.55
N PRO A 162 25.64 -12.40 15.29
CA PRO A 162 25.58 -11.05 15.88
C PRO A 162 25.64 -11.02 17.42
N VAL A 163 25.16 -12.06 18.08
CA VAL A 163 25.16 -12.17 19.55
C VAL A 163 26.57 -12.36 20.14
N ASP A 164 27.51 -12.86 19.35
CA ASP A 164 28.88 -13.15 19.77
C ASP A 164 29.81 -11.95 19.54
N ILE A 165 29.35 -10.92 18.80
CA ILE A 165 30.13 -9.72 18.50
C ILE A 165 30.25 -8.84 19.74
N LYS A 166 31.49 -8.49 20.08
CA LYS A 166 31.86 -7.54 21.12
C LYS A 166 31.98 -6.12 20.57
N SER A 167 32.60 -5.96 19.41
CA SER A 167 32.75 -4.67 18.74
C SER A 167 33.01 -4.81 17.25
N VAL A 168 32.61 -3.82 16.47
CA VAL A 168 32.99 -3.66 15.06
C VAL A 168 33.67 -2.31 14.88
N SER A 169 34.81 -2.28 14.20
CA SER A 169 35.56 -1.08 13.87
C SER A 169 35.87 -1.05 12.38
N ILE A 170 35.69 0.10 11.75
CA ILE A 170 35.99 0.30 10.32
C ILE A 170 37.20 1.21 10.22
N LEU A 171 38.31 0.66 9.71
CA LEU A 171 39.52 1.40 9.40
C LEU A 171 39.48 1.90 7.97
N LYS A 172 39.70 3.20 7.77
CA LYS A 172 39.63 3.81 6.44
C LYS A 172 41.01 3.84 5.80
N LYS A 173 41.14 3.18 4.63
CA LYS A 173 42.29 3.25 3.70
C LYS A 173 43.63 3.33 4.42
N GLN A 174 44.19 4.53 4.59
CA GLN A 174 45.49 4.75 5.21
C GLN A 174 45.62 4.11 6.61
N GLU A 175 44.59 4.20 7.47
CA GLU A 175 44.59 3.56 8.80
C GLU A 175 44.69 2.02 8.70
N ALA A 176 44.04 1.44 7.69
CA ALA A 176 44.08 0.01 7.44
C ALA A 176 45.42 -0.41 6.82
N VAL A 177 45.99 0.40 5.94
CA VAL A 177 47.33 0.17 5.35
C VAL A 177 48.41 0.23 6.41
N GLU A 178 48.33 1.19 7.33
CA GLU A 178 49.28 1.31 8.45
C GLU A 178 49.28 0.06 9.34
N LYS A 179 48.15 -0.63 9.46
CA LYS A 179 48.00 -1.80 10.33
C LYS A 179 48.15 -3.16 9.62
N TYR A 180 47.68 -3.27 8.38
CA TYR A 180 47.56 -4.52 7.63
C TYR A 180 48.32 -4.50 6.29
N GLY A 181 49.01 -3.42 5.95
CA GLY A 181 49.79 -3.30 4.72
C GLY A 181 48.92 -3.18 3.46
N VAL A 182 49.45 -3.65 2.32
CA VAL A 182 48.82 -3.55 0.99
C VAL A 182 47.41 -4.16 0.96
N GLU A 183 47.14 -5.17 1.77
CA GLU A 183 45.82 -5.81 1.86
C GLU A 183 44.74 -4.86 2.43
N GLY A 184 45.16 -3.84 3.18
CA GLY A 184 44.31 -2.79 3.74
C GLY A 184 44.05 -1.60 2.82
N GLU A 185 44.52 -1.59 1.58
CA GLU A 185 44.40 -0.43 0.66
C GLU A 185 42.94 0.02 0.43
N ASN A 186 42.00 -0.93 0.46
CA ASN A 186 40.56 -0.67 0.33
C ASN A 186 39.85 -0.41 1.68
N GLY A 187 40.61 -0.33 2.78
CA GLY A 187 40.10 -0.28 4.15
C GLY A 187 40.01 -1.67 4.80
N ALA A 188 39.73 -1.71 6.10
CA ALA A 188 39.55 -2.95 6.86
C ALA A 188 38.35 -2.87 7.80
N MET A 189 37.66 -3.99 8.00
CA MET A 189 36.60 -4.16 8.98
C MET A 189 37.08 -5.12 10.06
N GLU A 190 37.31 -4.59 11.26
CA GLU A 190 37.71 -5.37 12.43
C GLU A 190 36.50 -5.74 13.26
N ILE A 191 36.30 -7.03 13.45
CA ILE A 191 35.29 -7.59 14.33
C ILE A 191 36.02 -8.26 15.49
N LYS A 192 35.62 -7.92 16.71
CA LYS A 192 36.04 -8.65 17.92
C LYS A 192 34.85 -9.40 18.46
N VAL A 193 35.04 -10.66 18.84
CA VAL A 193 34.02 -11.43 19.55
C VAL A 193 34.24 -11.38 21.06
N LYS A 194 33.26 -11.88 21.83
CA LYS A 194 33.21 -11.77 23.30
C LYS A 194 34.29 -12.56 24.01
#